data_AF-A0A7X8AYF5-F1
#
_entry.id   AF-A0A7X8AYF5-F1
#
_cell.length_a   1.000
_cell.length_b   1.000
_cell.length_c   1.000
_cell.angle_alpha   90.00
_cell.angle_beta   90.00
_cell.angle_gamma   90.00
#
_symmetry.space_group_name_H-M   'P 1'
#
loop_
_entity.id
_entity.type
_entity.pdbx_description
1 polymer ?
#
loop_
_entity_poly.entity_id
_entity_poly.type
_entity_poly.pdbx_seq_one_letter_code
_entity_poly.pdbx_strand_id
1 'polypeptide(L)'
;MQLKEVIGKSPVISETFNCKTITPLLMHGKDNKHTAELRTTSFIGLFRYWFRALEPELSKTTFQKETNLFGGTNPVSLKSKLLVSITPPSDDQYEYSTRPHRTFRNGNSAKSAGIPENTSFNIHLQTFKKDESYFDKLVTYAKLSFLLGGFGMRSRRGFGSIDITNGQKFQTPEQWLAYVQQLITSVSDIPVEHKNNRLITARNNHRINHPRLLGVYIGDSYQSSHEALVAINQTSSNVKKKFGPALGDINNSRRKAAKPSGYKGEGEKLATPLIASVKPIGENYYIVVTEVQNTKFPNDPVYENAKKMFLEEVGATY
;
A
#
# COMPACT_ATOMS: atom_id res chain seq x y z
N MET A 1 -1.34 40.79 22.79
CA MET A 1 -2.37 39.79 22.44
C MET A 1 -2.98 39.31 23.74
N GLN A 2 -4.27 39.60 24.00
CA GLN A 2 -4.90 39.32 25.29
C GLN A 2 -5.29 37.84 25.39
N LEU A 3 -4.96 37.18 26.51
CA LEU A 3 -5.19 35.74 26.75
C LEU A 3 -6.65 35.29 26.54
N LYS A 4 -7.61 36.23 26.58
CA LYS A 4 -9.05 35.96 26.40
C LYS A 4 -9.45 35.63 24.95
N GLU A 5 -8.64 35.98 23.94
CA GLU A 5 -8.93 35.65 22.53
C GLU A 5 -8.55 34.21 22.13
N VAL A 6 -7.79 33.51 22.98
CA VAL A 6 -7.27 32.15 22.71
C VAL A 6 -8.20 31.05 23.25
N ILE A 7 -9.13 31.40 24.14
CA ILE A 7 -10.06 30.45 24.76
C ILE A 7 -11.11 30.05 23.73
N GLY A 8 -10.96 28.83 23.17
CA GLY A 8 -11.89 28.24 22.20
C GLY A 8 -11.35 28.07 20.77
N LYS A 9 -10.20 28.67 20.43
CA LYS A 9 -9.54 28.42 19.14
C LYS A 9 -8.45 27.37 19.31
N SER A 10 -8.75 26.13 18.93
CA SER A 10 -7.71 25.09 18.82
C SER A 10 -6.57 25.60 17.92
N PRO A 11 -5.29 25.53 18.35
CA PRO A 11 -4.14 25.94 17.54
C PRO A 11 -3.82 24.92 16.44
N VAL A 12 -4.51 23.78 16.45
CA VAL A 12 -4.37 22.69 15.50
C VAL A 12 -5.64 22.52 14.67
N ILE A 13 -5.45 22.12 13.43
CA ILE A 13 -6.49 21.52 12.60
C ILE A 13 -6.28 20.02 12.56
N SER A 14 -7.35 19.26 12.38
CA SER A 14 -7.31 17.80 12.50
C SER A 14 -8.31 17.12 11.60
N GLU A 15 -7.96 15.91 11.19
CA GLU A 15 -8.79 14.96 10.45
C GLU A 15 -8.69 13.62 11.18
N THR A 16 -9.83 12.96 11.40
CA THR A 16 -9.87 11.64 12.05
C THR A 16 -10.35 10.58 11.07
N PHE A 17 -9.58 9.52 10.92
CA PHE A 17 -9.98 8.33 10.18
C PHE A 17 -10.43 7.26 11.15
N ASN A 18 -11.69 6.86 11.03
CA ASN A 18 -12.24 5.70 11.72
C ASN A 18 -11.88 4.47 10.88
N CYS A 19 -10.81 3.78 11.24
CA CYS A 19 -10.27 2.68 10.46
C CYS A 19 -10.88 1.34 10.86
N LYS A 20 -11.03 0.44 9.88
CA LYS A 20 -11.41 -0.97 10.10
C LYS A 20 -10.49 -1.86 9.27
N THR A 21 -9.90 -2.88 9.90
CA THR A 21 -9.13 -3.90 9.18
C THR A 21 -10.07 -4.73 8.29
N ILE A 22 -9.75 -4.83 7.01
CA ILE A 22 -10.51 -5.64 6.03
C ILE A 22 -9.92 -7.04 5.91
N THR A 23 -8.60 -7.13 5.99
CA THR A 23 -7.86 -8.39 6.06
C THR A 23 -6.93 -8.33 7.28
N PRO A 24 -6.49 -9.47 7.84
CA PRO A 24 -5.59 -9.48 8.99
C PRO A 24 -4.37 -8.57 8.80
N LEU A 25 -4.07 -7.77 9.82
CA LEU A 25 -2.98 -6.80 9.80
C LEU A 25 -1.77 -7.36 10.55
N LEU A 26 -0.78 -7.83 9.78
CA LEU A 26 0.47 -8.38 10.29
C LEU A 26 1.48 -7.25 10.51
N MET A 27 1.27 -6.41 11.52
CA MET A 27 2.17 -5.30 11.85
C MET A 27 2.91 -5.61 13.16
N HIS A 28 4.22 -5.42 13.16
CA HIS A 28 5.06 -5.80 14.30
C HIS A 28 6.09 -4.73 14.64
N GLY A 29 6.52 -4.75 15.90
CA GLY A 29 7.62 -3.95 16.41
C GLY A 29 8.93 -4.69 16.51
N LYS A 30 9.59 -4.53 17.66
CA LYS A 30 10.86 -5.20 17.97
C LYS A 30 10.69 -6.72 17.98
N ASP A 31 9.56 -7.21 18.50
CA ASP A 31 9.19 -8.62 18.47
C ASP A 31 8.41 -8.94 17.18
N ASN A 32 9.16 -9.23 16.12
CA ASN A 32 8.67 -9.20 14.75
C ASN A 32 7.79 -10.39 14.31
N LYS A 33 7.35 -11.25 15.24
CA LYS A 33 6.53 -12.43 14.93
C LYS A 33 5.48 -12.79 15.98
N HIS A 34 5.72 -12.50 17.25
CA HIS A 34 4.86 -13.00 18.34
C HIS A 34 3.84 -11.98 18.83
N THR A 35 4.07 -10.68 18.56
CA THR A 35 3.16 -9.62 19.00
C THR A 35 2.78 -8.74 17.80
N ALA A 36 1.48 -8.55 17.61
CA ALA A 36 0.97 -7.58 16.65
C ALA A 36 0.81 -6.22 17.34
N GLU A 37 1.31 -5.14 16.71
CA GLU A 37 1.16 -3.78 17.23
C GLU A 37 0.93 -2.78 16.09
N LEU A 38 0.08 -1.77 16.34
CA LEU A 38 -0.02 -0.61 15.45
C LEU A 38 1.14 0.35 15.71
N ARG A 39 1.80 0.77 14.63
CA ARG A 39 2.95 1.68 14.70
C ARG A 39 2.69 2.92 13.84
N THR A 40 2.56 4.07 14.49
CA THR A 40 2.44 5.38 13.83
C THR A 40 3.48 5.58 12.72
N THR A 41 4.73 5.18 12.98
CA THR A 41 5.82 5.31 12.00
C THR A 41 5.61 4.47 10.75
N SER A 42 4.95 3.32 10.86
CA SER A 42 4.63 2.47 9.71
C SER A 42 3.58 3.10 8.80
N PHE A 43 2.58 3.78 9.36
CA PHE A 43 1.60 4.54 8.58
C PHE A 43 2.26 5.74 7.88
N ILE A 44 3.03 6.55 8.62
CA ILE A 44 3.76 7.70 8.04
C ILE A 44 4.70 7.25 6.91
N GLY A 45 5.36 6.10 7.08
CA GLY A 45 6.23 5.53 6.05
C GLY A 45 5.48 5.23 4.74
N LEU A 46 4.24 4.74 4.83
CA LEU A 46 3.40 4.52 3.64
C LEU A 46 2.88 5.82 3.04
N PHE A 47 2.54 6.82 3.85
CA PHE A 47 2.13 8.14 3.34
C PHE A 47 3.27 8.78 2.52
N ARG A 48 4.50 8.70 3.02
CA ARG A 48 5.71 9.11 2.28
C ARG A 48 5.96 8.27 1.04
N TYR A 49 5.71 6.97 1.10
CA TYR A 49 5.86 6.08 -0.05
C TYR A 49 4.92 6.52 -1.18
N TRP A 50 3.65 6.80 -0.88
CA TRP A 50 2.68 7.24 -1.88
C TRP A 50 2.92 8.66 -2.38
N PHE A 51 3.45 9.56 -1.53
CA PHE A 51 4.01 10.83 -2.01
C PHE A 51 5.04 10.58 -3.11
N ARG A 52 6.05 9.73 -2.87
CA ARG A 52 7.10 9.43 -3.86
C ARG A 52 6.52 8.74 -5.10
N ALA A 53 5.60 7.78 -4.92
CA ALA A 53 4.98 7.05 -6.01
C ALA A 53 4.17 7.94 -6.96
N LEU A 54 3.71 9.09 -6.48
CA LEU A 54 2.90 10.04 -7.23
C LEU A 54 3.70 11.26 -7.70
N GLU A 55 5.00 11.32 -7.46
CA GLU A 55 5.85 12.36 -8.06
C GLU A 55 6.32 11.89 -9.46
N PRO A 56 6.09 12.70 -10.51
CA PRO A 56 6.49 12.35 -11.88
C PRO A 56 7.99 12.01 -11.99
N GLU A 57 8.81 12.78 -11.28
CA GLU A 57 10.26 12.65 -11.25
C GLU A 57 10.82 12.95 -9.84
N LEU A 58 11.88 12.24 -9.43
CA LEU A 58 12.65 12.62 -8.26
C LEU A 58 13.73 13.62 -8.67
N SER A 59 13.58 14.85 -8.21
CA SER A 59 14.60 15.90 -8.31
C SER A 59 14.97 16.41 -6.91
N LYS A 60 15.96 17.30 -6.83
CA LYS A 60 16.26 18.03 -5.59
C LYS A 60 15.01 18.70 -5.02
N THR A 61 14.13 19.21 -5.90
CA THR A 61 12.87 19.83 -5.49
C THR A 61 11.92 18.82 -4.83
N THR A 62 11.88 17.57 -5.30
CA THR A 62 11.03 16.53 -4.73
C THR A 62 11.45 16.16 -3.30
N PHE A 63 12.76 16.06 -3.03
CA PHE A 63 13.27 15.85 -1.68
C PHE A 63 12.95 17.02 -0.74
N GLN A 64 13.00 18.26 -1.25
CA GLN A 64 12.57 19.44 -0.49
C GLN A 64 11.07 19.42 -0.21
N LYS A 65 10.23 19.07 -1.20
CA LYS A 65 8.79 18.89 -1.03
C LYS A 65 8.48 17.83 0.03
N GLU A 66 9.12 16.66 -0.03
CA GLU A 66 8.94 15.60 0.97
C GLU A 66 9.32 16.09 2.37
N THR A 67 10.48 16.74 2.49
CA THR A 67 10.98 17.30 3.76
C THR A 67 10.02 18.34 4.30
N ASN A 68 9.48 19.22 3.44
CA ASN A 68 8.52 20.26 3.83
C ASN A 68 7.18 19.70 4.30
N LEU A 69 6.77 18.52 3.84
CA LEU A 69 5.51 17.86 4.22
C LEU A 69 5.69 16.99 5.46
N PHE A 70 6.69 16.11 5.45
CA PHE A 70 6.84 15.03 6.43
C PHE A 70 8.03 15.21 7.37
N GLY A 71 8.83 16.27 7.22
CA GLY A 71 10.07 16.48 7.93
C GLY A 71 11.24 15.65 7.38
N GLY A 72 12.45 15.91 7.86
CA GLY A 72 13.67 15.24 7.41
C GLY A 72 14.90 15.82 8.10
N THR A 73 16.04 15.17 7.91
CA THR A 73 17.34 15.59 8.49
C THR A 73 18.36 16.00 7.43
N ASN A 74 18.04 15.87 6.14
CA ASN A 74 18.94 16.17 5.03
C ASN A 74 18.12 16.72 3.84
N PRO A 75 18.43 17.91 3.28
CA PRO A 75 19.56 18.80 3.61
C PRO A 75 19.33 19.73 4.81
N VAL A 76 18.08 19.88 5.26
CA VAL A 76 17.72 20.73 6.40
C VAL A 76 16.95 19.91 7.40
N SER A 77 17.32 20.02 8.68
CA SER A 77 16.58 19.41 9.79
C SER A 77 15.25 20.13 9.99
N LEU A 78 14.16 19.49 9.57
CA LEU A 78 12.80 20.00 9.70
C LEU A 78 11.93 18.96 10.41
N LYS A 79 11.24 19.38 11.47
CA LYS A 79 10.23 18.55 12.13
C LYS A 79 9.05 18.33 11.19
N SER A 80 8.48 17.11 11.20
CA SER A 80 7.22 16.82 10.49
C SER A 80 6.14 17.83 10.85
N LYS A 81 5.46 18.38 9.85
CA LYS A 81 4.24 19.19 10.04
C LYS A 81 3.03 18.31 10.33
N LEU A 82 3.09 17.03 9.95
CA LEU A 82 2.08 16.04 10.26
C LEU A 82 2.36 15.43 11.63
N LEU A 83 1.43 15.60 12.56
CA LEU A 83 1.33 14.85 13.80
C LEU A 83 0.33 13.71 13.56
N VAL A 84 0.71 12.48 13.93
CA VAL A 84 -0.16 11.30 13.81
C VAL A 84 -0.24 10.62 15.16
N SER A 85 -1.44 10.38 15.64
CA SER A 85 -1.70 9.51 16.79
C SER A 85 -2.68 8.42 16.38
N ILE A 86 -2.58 7.27 17.05
CA ILE A 86 -3.40 6.11 16.77
C ILE A 86 -4.01 5.67 18.10
N THR A 87 -5.33 5.50 18.13
CA THR A 87 -5.99 4.82 19.24
C THR A 87 -5.75 3.33 19.06
N PRO A 88 -5.12 2.63 20.03
CA PRO A 88 -4.87 1.21 19.89
C PRO A 88 -6.20 0.44 19.73
N PRO A 89 -6.22 -0.65 18.94
CA PRO A 89 -7.37 -1.54 18.84
C PRO A 89 -7.57 -2.32 20.16
N SER A 90 -8.59 -3.19 20.23
CA SER A 90 -8.63 -4.22 21.27
C SER A 90 -7.36 -5.07 21.26
N ASP A 91 -6.99 -5.64 22.40
CA ASP A 91 -5.79 -6.47 22.57
C ASP A 91 -5.88 -7.85 21.86
N ASP A 92 -6.92 -8.06 21.05
CA ASP A 92 -7.11 -9.31 20.31
C ASP A 92 -6.03 -9.44 19.23
N GLN A 93 -5.31 -10.54 19.29
CA GLN A 93 -4.36 -10.95 18.26
C GLN A 93 -4.45 -12.44 18.02
N TYR A 94 -4.32 -12.85 16.76
CA TYR A 94 -4.33 -14.27 16.37
C TYR A 94 -3.11 -14.61 15.53
N GLU A 95 -2.79 -15.89 15.47
CA GLU A 95 -1.78 -16.38 14.53
C GLU A 95 -2.38 -16.61 13.15
N TYR A 96 -1.80 -15.98 12.13
CA TYR A 96 -2.21 -16.16 10.74
C TYR A 96 -1.13 -16.88 9.93
N SER A 97 -1.56 -17.82 9.09
CA SER A 97 -0.67 -18.37 8.05
C SER A 97 -0.32 -17.27 7.05
N THR A 98 0.96 -16.99 6.88
CA THR A 98 1.46 -16.02 5.86
C THR A 98 1.22 -16.47 4.42
N ARG A 99 0.73 -17.71 4.24
CA ARG A 99 0.36 -18.36 2.98
C ARG A 99 -0.99 -19.07 3.17
N PRO A 100 -2.10 -18.32 3.25
CA PRO A 100 -3.40 -18.86 3.64
C PRO A 100 -3.96 -19.88 2.63
N HIS A 101 -3.55 -19.82 1.37
CA HIS A 101 -3.93 -20.76 0.32
C HIS A 101 -3.31 -22.15 0.42
N ARG A 102 -2.40 -22.39 1.38
CA ARG A 102 -1.72 -23.68 1.53
C ARG A 102 -2.22 -24.41 2.77
N THR A 103 -2.82 -25.58 2.56
CA THR A 103 -3.00 -26.59 3.61
C THR A 103 -1.70 -27.36 3.79
N PHE A 104 -1.06 -27.23 4.95
CA PHE A 104 0.15 -28.00 5.28
C PHE A 104 -0.25 -29.30 5.98
N ARG A 105 0.15 -30.45 5.41
CA ARG A 105 -0.15 -31.79 5.98
C ARG A 105 0.33 -31.97 7.44
N ASN A 106 1.35 -31.22 7.87
CA ASN A 106 1.98 -31.39 9.19
C ASN A 106 1.92 -30.10 10.04
N GLY A 107 1.01 -29.16 9.77
CA GLY A 107 0.92 -27.90 10.54
C GLY A 107 2.07 -26.89 10.36
N ASN A 108 3.13 -27.24 9.60
CA ASN A 108 4.32 -26.41 9.31
C ASN A 108 4.06 -25.22 8.37
N SER A 109 3.01 -24.46 8.63
CA SER A 109 2.77 -23.16 8.00
C SER A 109 3.65 -22.10 8.66
N ALA A 110 4.20 -21.19 7.85
CA ALA A 110 4.90 -20.03 8.41
C ALA A 110 3.85 -19.06 8.92
N LYS A 111 3.77 -18.88 10.24
CA LYS A 111 2.77 -18.04 10.90
C LYS A 111 3.36 -16.70 11.38
N SER A 112 2.48 -15.76 11.67
CA SER A 112 2.79 -14.45 12.25
C SER A 112 1.56 -13.96 13.03
N ALA A 113 1.80 -13.33 14.18
CA ALA A 113 0.73 -12.66 14.92
C ALA A 113 0.10 -11.55 14.08
N GLY A 114 -1.20 -11.35 14.20
CA GLY A 114 -1.90 -10.31 13.45
C GLY A 114 -3.05 -9.73 14.23
N ILE A 115 -3.28 -8.43 14.02
CA ILE A 115 -4.53 -7.80 14.41
C ILE A 115 -5.62 -8.40 13.49
N PRO A 116 -6.75 -8.88 14.06
CA PRO A 116 -7.80 -9.53 13.30
C PRO A 116 -8.40 -8.66 12.21
N GLU A 117 -9.08 -9.28 11.25
CA GLU A 117 -10.03 -8.55 10.41
C GLU A 117 -11.22 -8.06 11.23
N ASN A 118 -11.90 -7.03 10.74
CA ASN A 118 -12.99 -6.33 11.41
C ASN A 118 -12.64 -5.59 12.71
N THR A 119 -11.35 -5.48 13.05
CA THR A 119 -10.88 -4.68 14.17
C THR A 119 -10.94 -3.19 13.83
N SER A 120 -11.56 -2.42 14.71
CA SER A 120 -11.70 -0.97 14.57
C SER A 120 -10.66 -0.23 15.39
N PHE A 121 -10.15 0.88 14.85
CA PHE A 121 -9.21 1.77 15.53
C PHE A 121 -9.23 3.14 14.85
N ASN A 122 -8.74 4.18 15.52
CA ASN A 122 -8.75 5.54 14.96
C ASN A 122 -7.34 6.02 14.66
N ILE A 123 -7.20 6.77 13.57
CA ILE A 123 -5.99 7.53 13.26
C ILE A 123 -6.34 9.01 13.26
N HIS A 124 -5.67 9.78 14.10
CA HIS A 124 -5.82 11.23 14.13
C HIS A 124 -4.63 11.87 13.41
N LEU A 125 -4.93 12.61 12.35
CA LEU A 125 -3.97 13.43 11.62
C LEU A 125 -4.15 14.87 12.08
N GLN A 126 -3.07 15.54 12.48
CA GLN A 126 -3.13 16.91 12.96
C GLN A 126 -1.97 17.73 12.40
N THR A 127 -2.20 19.02 12.21
CA THR A 127 -1.13 20.00 11.98
C THR A 127 -1.44 21.31 12.71
N PHE A 128 -0.44 22.16 12.89
CA PHE A 128 -0.65 23.50 13.43
C PHE A 128 -1.32 24.38 12.38
N LYS A 129 -2.19 25.31 12.80
CA LYS A 129 -2.89 26.24 11.87
C LYS A 129 -1.97 27.00 10.93
N LYS A 130 -0.75 27.35 11.37
CA LYS A 130 0.26 28.01 10.51
C LYS A 130 0.69 27.17 9.31
N ASP A 131 0.48 25.86 9.34
CA ASP A 131 0.85 24.87 8.34
C ASP A 131 -0.37 24.30 7.59
N GLU A 132 -1.54 24.92 7.76
CA GLU A 132 -2.83 24.49 7.18
C GLU A 132 -2.79 24.28 5.67
N SER A 133 -2.01 25.09 4.95
CA SER A 133 -1.85 25.01 3.49
C SER A 133 -1.31 23.66 2.98
N TYR A 134 -0.71 22.84 3.86
CA TYR A 134 -0.20 21.51 3.52
C TYR A 134 -1.13 20.38 3.94
N PHE A 135 -2.12 20.66 4.79
CA PHE A 135 -2.88 19.62 5.49
C PHE A 135 -3.72 18.77 4.54
N ASP A 136 -4.43 19.39 3.60
CA ASP A 136 -5.25 18.67 2.62
C ASP A 136 -4.41 17.72 1.75
N LYS A 137 -3.19 18.12 1.39
CA LYS A 137 -2.25 17.26 0.66
C LYS A 137 -1.84 16.06 1.51
N LEU A 138 -1.51 16.28 2.79
CA LEU A 138 -1.14 15.21 3.72
C LEU A 138 -2.29 14.22 3.93
N VAL A 139 -3.51 14.73 4.13
CA VAL A 139 -4.74 13.93 4.24
C VAL A 139 -4.98 13.14 2.95
N THR A 140 -4.74 13.73 1.79
CA THR A 140 -4.89 13.06 0.49
C THR A 140 -3.89 11.92 0.30
N TYR A 141 -2.60 12.14 0.63
CA TYR A 141 -1.60 11.06 0.61
C TYR A 141 -1.93 9.94 1.61
N ALA A 142 -2.48 10.30 2.77
CA ALA A 142 -2.96 9.31 3.72
C ALA A 142 -4.10 8.48 3.12
N LYS A 143 -5.15 9.11 2.58
CA LYS A 143 -6.28 8.44 1.89
C LYS A 143 -5.79 7.52 0.76
N LEU A 144 -4.91 8.01 -0.11
CA LEU A 144 -4.33 7.22 -1.20
C LEU A 144 -3.55 6.01 -0.69
N SER A 145 -2.92 6.11 0.49
CA SER A 145 -2.23 4.96 1.10
C SER A 145 -3.19 3.86 1.52
N PHE A 146 -4.38 4.20 1.99
CA PHE A 146 -5.45 3.25 2.28
C PHE A 146 -6.08 2.68 1.01
N LEU A 147 -6.23 3.46 -0.04
CA LEU A 147 -6.89 3.04 -1.28
C LEU A 147 -5.99 2.20 -2.19
N LEU A 148 -4.71 2.55 -2.30
CA LEU A 148 -3.80 1.94 -3.27
C LEU A 148 -2.88 0.87 -2.65
N GLY A 149 -2.84 0.79 -1.32
CA GLY A 149 -1.89 -0.03 -0.58
C GLY A 149 -2.51 -1.02 0.40
N GLY A 150 -1.62 -1.66 1.14
CA GLY A 150 -1.87 -2.41 2.37
C GLY A 150 -0.78 -2.10 3.39
N PHE A 151 -1.02 -2.44 4.65
CA PHE A 151 -0.16 -2.09 5.78
C PHE A 151 0.50 -3.33 6.39
N GLY A 152 1.72 -3.19 6.91
CA GLY A 152 2.43 -4.28 7.58
C GLY A 152 3.03 -5.34 6.64
N MET A 153 3.34 -6.50 7.22
CA MET A 153 3.95 -7.65 6.56
C MET A 153 2.99 -8.28 5.54
N ARG A 154 3.52 -8.72 4.40
CA ARG A 154 2.75 -9.32 3.29
C ARG A 154 1.66 -8.39 2.71
N SER A 155 1.71 -7.10 3.00
CA SER A 155 0.77 -6.07 2.52
C SER A 155 0.54 -6.02 1.01
N ARG A 156 1.55 -6.41 0.23
CA ARG A 156 1.46 -6.48 -1.24
C ARG A 156 0.80 -7.75 -1.77
N ARG A 157 0.37 -8.62 -0.85
CA ARG A 157 -0.21 -9.95 -1.09
C ARG A 157 -1.52 -10.10 -0.33
N GLY A 158 -2.30 -9.02 -0.27
CA GLY A 158 -3.65 -8.97 0.27
C GLY A 158 -3.75 -8.61 1.75
N PHE A 159 -2.74 -8.94 2.57
CA PHE A 159 -2.78 -8.67 4.02
C PHE A 159 -2.80 -7.16 4.34
N GLY A 160 -3.29 -6.81 5.53
CA GLY A 160 -3.29 -5.44 6.04
C GLY A 160 -4.04 -4.42 5.16
N SER A 161 -5.04 -4.86 4.41
CA SER A 161 -6.02 -3.97 3.81
C SER A 161 -6.88 -3.33 4.90
N ILE A 162 -7.03 -2.00 4.86
CA ILE A 162 -7.73 -1.21 5.89
C ILE A 162 -8.68 -0.23 5.17
N ASP A 163 -9.92 -0.13 5.63
CA ASP A 163 -10.93 0.83 5.16
C ASP A 163 -11.06 2.03 6.11
N ILE A 164 -11.42 3.19 5.54
CA ILE A 164 -11.77 4.40 6.30
C ILE A 164 -13.30 4.46 6.38
N THR A 165 -13.85 4.00 7.50
CA THR A 165 -15.29 3.77 7.65
C THR A 165 -16.13 5.04 7.67
N ASN A 166 -15.58 6.16 8.13
CA ASN A 166 -16.20 7.48 8.07
C ASN A 166 -15.86 8.26 6.78
N GLY A 167 -15.24 7.62 5.80
CA GLY A 167 -14.91 8.20 4.50
C GLY A 167 -16.00 7.98 3.44
N GLN A 168 -15.65 8.30 2.19
CA GLN A 168 -16.53 8.06 1.05
C GLN A 168 -16.82 6.56 0.88
N LYS A 169 -18.09 6.23 0.64
CA LYS A 169 -18.55 4.88 0.32
C LYS A 169 -18.78 4.75 -1.18
N PHE A 170 -18.51 3.56 -1.70
CA PHE A 170 -18.57 3.27 -3.13
C PHE A 170 -19.51 2.10 -3.33
N GLN A 171 -20.48 2.26 -4.23
CA GLN A 171 -21.40 1.19 -4.61
C GLN A 171 -20.85 0.38 -5.79
N THR A 172 -20.06 1.00 -6.66
CA THR A 172 -19.49 0.35 -7.83
C THR A 172 -17.99 0.59 -8.00
N PRO A 173 -17.27 -0.31 -8.70
CA PRO A 173 -15.87 -0.14 -9.09
C PRO A 173 -15.57 1.20 -9.78
N GLU A 174 -16.47 1.69 -10.63
CA GLU A 174 -16.30 2.92 -11.40
C GLU A 174 -16.29 4.15 -10.48
N GLN A 175 -17.18 4.20 -9.49
CA GLN A 175 -17.20 5.26 -8.48
C GLN A 175 -15.90 5.27 -7.66
N TRP A 176 -15.40 4.08 -7.32
CA TRP A 176 -14.14 3.94 -6.59
C TRP A 176 -12.95 4.44 -7.43
N LEU A 177 -12.86 4.04 -8.71
CA LEU A 177 -11.78 4.49 -9.61
C LEU A 177 -11.84 5.99 -9.86
N ALA A 178 -13.02 6.56 -10.07
CA ALA A 178 -13.20 8.00 -10.27
C ALA A 178 -12.71 8.80 -9.06
N TYR A 179 -13.02 8.35 -7.85
CA TYR A 179 -12.54 8.99 -6.63
C TYR A 179 -11.02 8.86 -6.46
N VAL A 180 -10.46 7.70 -6.74
CA VAL A 180 -9.00 7.50 -6.71
C VAL A 180 -8.30 8.40 -7.74
N GLN A 181 -8.85 8.50 -8.96
CA GLN A 181 -8.32 9.39 -9.99
C GLN A 181 -8.37 10.85 -9.52
N GLN A 182 -9.51 11.31 -8.96
CA GLN A 182 -9.65 12.65 -8.40
C GLN A 182 -8.58 12.95 -7.34
N LEU A 183 -8.38 12.04 -6.39
CA LEU A 183 -7.38 12.20 -5.35
C LEU A 183 -5.96 12.27 -5.93
N ILE A 184 -5.63 11.39 -6.89
CA ILE A 184 -4.32 11.43 -7.57
C ILE A 184 -4.11 12.78 -8.25
N THR A 185 -5.07 13.24 -9.06
CA THR A 185 -4.98 14.51 -9.80
C THR A 185 -4.88 15.72 -8.87
N SER A 186 -5.43 15.67 -7.65
CA SER A 186 -5.30 16.77 -6.70
C SER A 186 -3.90 16.95 -6.08
N VAL A 187 -3.03 15.93 -6.16
CA VAL A 187 -1.69 15.96 -5.54
C VAL A 187 -0.55 15.63 -6.50
N SER A 188 -0.86 15.21 -7.72
CA SER A 188 0.10 14.71 -8.69
C SER A 188 -0.17 15.26 -10.08
N ASP A 189 0.91 15.60 -10.78
CA ASP A 189 0.89 15.96 -12.20
C ASP A 189 1.03 14.75 -13.13
N ILE A 190 1.02 13.52 -12.60
CA ILE A 190 1.05 12.31 -13.41
C ILE A 190 -0.28 12.22 -14.19
N PRO A 191 -0.26 12.15 -15.54
CA PRO A 191 -1.47 11.92 -16.31
C PRO A 191 -2.04 10.54 -16.01
N VAL A 192 -3.32 10.50 -15.64
CA VAL A 192 -4.06 9.26 -15.34
C VAL A 192 -5.26 9.16 -16.27
N GLU A 193 -5.29 8.11 -17.08
CA GLU A 193 -6.43 7.77 -17.93
C GLU A 193 -7.27 6.69 -17.26
N HIS A 194 -8.59 6.90 -17.22
CA HIS A 194 -9.55 5.88 -16.80
C HIS A 194 -10.02 5.10 -18.02
N LYS A 195 -9.83 3.78 -18.01
CA LYS A 195 -10.33 2.86 -19.05
C LYS A 195 -10.98 1.65 -18.41
N ASN A 196 -12.29 1.48 -18.56
CA ASN A 196 -13.04 0.37 -17.97
C ASN A 196 -12.74 0.23 -16.46
N ASN A 197 -12.26 -0.94 -16.02
CA ASN A 197 -11.98 -1.27 -14.62
C ASN A 197 -10.54 -0.93 -14.19
N ARG A 198 -9.91 0.07 -14.82
CA ARG A 198 -8.54 0.46 -14.48
C ARG A 198 -8.23 1.94 -14.69
N LEU A 199 -7.26 2.41 -13.92
CA LEU A 199 -6.51 3.63 -14.14
C LEU A 199 -5.13 3.28 -14.71
N ILE A 200 -4.67 3.98 -15.74
CA ILE A 200 -3.35 3.78 -16.32
C ILE A 200 -2.62 5.11 -16.44
N THR A 201 -1.30 5.08 -16.28
CA THR A 201 -0.45 6.25 -16.47
C THR A 201 0.52 6.00 -17.63
N ALA A 202 1.00 7.08 -18.25
CA ALA A 202 2.03 6.96 -19.28
C ALA A 202 3.30 6.34 -18.68
N ARG A 203 3.82 5.28 -19.32
CA ARG A 203 5.12 4.70 -18.94
C ARG A 203 6.24 5.68 -19.25
N ASN A 204 7.15 5.85 -18.29
CA ASN A 204 8.41 6.52 -18.56
C ASN A 204 9.45 5.46 -18.93
N ASN A 205 9.93 5.51 -20.16
CA ASN A 205 10.94 4.58 -20.67
C ASN A 205 12.34 4.84 -20.09
N HIS A 206 12.53 5.97 -19.41
CA HIS A 206 13.77 6.28 -18.72
C HIS A 206 13.87 5.53 -17.39
N ARG A 207 15.10 5.27 -16.97
CA ARG A 207 15.36 4.63 -15.68
C ARG A 207 15.00 5.60 -14.56
N ILE A 208 13.96 5.24 -13.81
CA ILE A 208 13.52 5.97 -12.63
C ILE A 208 14.08 5.27 -11.37
N ASN A 209 14.67 6.03 -10.45
CA ASN A 209 15.27 5.51 -9.21
C ASN A 209 14.29 5.51 -8.03
N HIS A 210 12.98 5.67 -8.28
CA HIS A 210 11.92 5.70 -7.29
C HIS A 210 10.67 4.96 -7.78
N PRO A 211 9.79 4.49 -6.87
CA PRO A 211 8.50 3.96 -7.29
C PRO A 211 7.72 5.06 -8.01
N ARG A 212 7.05 4.74 -9.11
CA ARG A 212 6.13 5.66 -9.80
C ARG A 212 4.86 4.90 -10.17
N LEU A 213 3.68 5.43 -9.89
CA LEU A 213 2.42 4.79 -10.23
C LEU A 213 2.32 4.54 -11.74
N LEU A 214 2.03 3.30 -12.12
CA LEU A 214 1.82 2.88 -13.52
C LEU A 214 0.36 2.50 -13.80
N GLY A 215 -0.33 1.94 -12.82
CA GLY A 215 -1.74 1.62 -12.99
C GLY A 215 -2.40 1.10 -11.72
N VAL A 216 -3.72 1.17 -11.72
CA VAL A 216 -4.61 0.63 -10.68
C VAL A 216 -5.65 -0.21 -11.40
N TYR A 217 -5.80 -1.47 -11.02
CA TYR A 217 -6.67 -2.42 -11.69
C TYR A 217 -7.64 -3.01 -10.68
N ILE A 218 -8.93 -3.04 -11.02
CA ILE A 218 -9.95 -3.77 -10.26
C ILE A 218 -10.11 -5.15 -10.87
N GLY A 219 -9.97 -6.17 -10.04
CA GLY A 219 -10.17 -7.58 -10.39
C GLY A 219 -11.50 -8.12 -9.86
N ASP A 220 -11.54 -9.43 -9.64
CA ASP A 220 -12.73 -10.15 -9.19
C ASP A 220 -13.20 -9.71 -7.81
N SER A 221 -14.52 -9.86 -7.61
CA SER A 221 -15.22 -9.64 -6.36
C SER A 221 -15.49 -10.94 -5.62
N TYR A 222 -15.47 -10.87 -4.29
CA TYR A 222 -15.70 -12.00 -3.39
C TYR A 222 -16.71 -11.61 -2.30
N GLN A 223 -17.42 -12.60 -1.76
CA GLN A 223 -18.36 -12.39 -0.65
C GLN A 223 -17.63 -12.17 0.68
N SER A 224 -16.39 -12.66 0.79
CA SER A 224 -15.54 -12.49 1.96
C SER A 224 -14.18 -11.90 1.59
N SER A 225 -13.67 -11.01 2.45
CA SER A 225 -12.30 -10.50 2.34
C SER A 225 -11.25 -11.60 2.47
N HIS A 226 -11.56 -12.67 3.21
CA HIS A 226 -10.68 -13.84 3.34
C HIS A 226 -10.53 -14.60 2.02
N GLU A 227 -11.63 -14.79 1.28
CA GLU A 227 -11.60 -15.45 -0.03
C GLU A 227 -10.76 -14.66 -1.03
N ALA A 228 -10.96 -13.34 -1.09
CA ALA A 228 -10.13 -12.46 -1.91
C ALA A 228 -8.63 -12.54 -1.52
N LEU A 229 -8.33 -12.56 -0.21
CA LEU A 229 -6.98 -12.73 0.31
C LEU A 229 -6.36 -14.08 -0.12
N VAL A 230 -7.12 -15.17 -0.03
CA VAL A 230 -6.69 -16.51 -0.46
C VAL A 230 -6.44 -16.53 -1.96
N ALA A 231 -7.33 -15.96 -2.78
CA ALA A 231 -7.18 -15.85 -4.22
C ALA A 231 -5.88 -15.12 -4.59
N ILE A 232 -5.62 -13.94 -4.02
CA ILE A 232 -4.37 -13.18 -4.23
C ILE A 232 -3.13 -14.05 -3.93
N ASN A 233 -3.15 -14.81 -2.83
CA ASN A 233 -2.02 -15.65 -2.42
C ASN A 233 -1.86 -16.91 -3.28
N GLN A 234 -2.97 -17.50 -3.74
CA GLN A 234 -2.98 -18.60 -4.69
C GLN A 234 -2.39 -18.16 -6.03
N THR A 235 -2.86 -17.06 -6.61
CA THR A 235 -2.33 -16.48 -7.86
C THR A 235 -0.85 -16.15 -7.74
N SER A 236 -0.45 -15.51 -6.63
CA SER A 236 0.96 -15.24 -6.34
C SER A 236 1.82 -16.51 -6.35
N SER A 237 1.26 -17.63 -5.89
CA SER A 237 1.95 -18.92 -5.88
C SER A 237 1.96 -19.60 -7.25
N ASN A 238 0.90 -19.47 -8.05
CA ASN A 238 0.83 -19.97 -9.43
C ASN A 238 1.85 -19.26 -10.32
N VAL A 239 1.85 -17.92 -10.29
CA VAL A 239 2.83 -17.10 -11.00
C VAL A 239 4.25 -17.46 -10.58
N LYS A 240 4.48 -17.68 -9.27
CA LYS A 240 5.81 -18.12 -8.79
C LYS A 240 6.24 -19.48 -9.31
N LYS A 241 5.31 -20.43 -9.48
CA LYS A 241 5.62 -21.75 -10.05
C LYS A 241 6.07 -21.63 -11.51
N LYS A 242 5.42 -20.76 -12.29
CA LYS A 242 5.70 -20.59 -13.73
C LYS A 242 6.91 -19.68 -14.01
N PHE A 243 6.99 -18.53 -13.35
CA PHE A 243 7.96 -17.47 -13.65
C PHE A 243 9.03 -17.28 -12.56
N GLY A 244 9.10 -18.19 -11.59
CA GLY A 244 9.97 -18.03 -10.44
C GLY A 244 9.61 -16.78 -9.62
N PRO A 245 10.56 -16.16 -8.91
CA PRO A 245 10.25 -14.99 -8.09
C PRO A 245 10.13 -13.69 -8.91
N ALA A 246 9.73 -13.72 -10.18
CA ALA A 246 9.62 -12.54 -11.04
C ALA A 246 8.76 -11.41 -10.44
N LEU A 247 7.74 -11.76 -9.64
CA LEU A 247 6.93 -10.79 -8.91
C LEU A 247 7.46 -10.50 -7.50
N GLY A 248 8.68 -10.81 -7.09
CA GLY A 248 9.12 -10.53 -5.71
C GLY A 248 10.61 -10.55 -5.44
N ASP A 249 11.39 -10.99 -6.42
CA ASP A 249 12.84 -10.91 -6.48
C ASP A 249 13.26 -11.10 -7.96
N ILE A 250 13.23 -10.00 -8.72
CA ILE A 250 13.54 -9.98 -10.16
C ILE A 250 15.02 -10.36 -10.42
N ASN A 251 15.92 -10.21 -9.45
CA ASN A 251 17.31 -10.65 -9.60
C ASN A 251 17.41 -12.19 -9.66
N ASN A 252 16.49 -12.90 -9.02
CA ASN A 252 16.53 -14.35 -8.87
C ASN A 252 15.76 -15.08 -9.99
N SER A 253 14.85 -14.42 -10.71
CA SER A 253 14.23 -14.97 -11.93
C SER A 253 15.25 -15.17 -13.06
N ARG A 254 16.20 -14.24 -13.23
CA ARG A 254 17.32 -14.41 -14.20
C ARG A 254 18.36 -15.44 -13.77
N ARG A 255 18.63 -15.58 -12.47
CA ARG A 255 19.64 -16.52 -11.94
C ARG A 255 19.21 -17.99 -11.97
N LYS A 256 17.90 -18.29 -11.94
CA LYS A 256 17.38 -19.67 -11.97
C LYS A 256 17.37 -20.34 -13.34
N ALA A 257 17.45 -19.58 -14.43
CA ALA A 257 17.63 -20.15 -15.76
C ALA A 257 19.01 -20.82 -15.95
N ALA A 258 19.95 -20.65 -15.00
CA ALA A 258 21.36 -20.99 -15.21
C ALA A 258 22.08 -21.75 -14.08
N LYS A 259 21.41 -22.27 -13.02
CA LYS A 259 22.13 -22.99 -11.94
C LYS A 259 21.50 -24.32 -11.47
N PRO A 260 22.33 -25.37 -11.22
CA PRO A 260 21.88 -26.65 -10.66
C PRO A 260 21.35 -26.51 -9.23
N SER A 261 20.63 -27.55 -8.77
CA SER A 261 20.09 -27.62 -7.41
C SER A 261 21.20 -27.50 -6.35
N GLY A 262 21.07 -26.53 -5.43
CA GLY A 262 21.97 -26.39 -4.27
C GLY A 262 22.60 -25.00 -4.07
N TYR A 263 22.51 -24.10 -5.05
CA TYR A 263 23.17 -22.79 -4.96
C TYR A 263 22.40 -21.79 -4.07
N LYS A 264 22.94 -21.44 -2.89
CA LYS A 264 22.48 -20.33 -2.04
C LYS A 264 23.18 -19.03 -2.46
N GLY A 265 22.63 -18.33 -3.44
CA GLY A 265 23.17 -17.04 -3.89
C GLY A 265 22.53 -15.86 -3.14
N GLU A 266 23.36 -14.99 -2.57
CA GLU A 266 22.98 -13.67 -2.08
C GLU A 266 22.57 -12.79 -3.29
N GLY A 267 21.28 -12.61 -3.49
CA GLY A 267 20.72 -11.63 -4.42
C GLY A 267 19.98 -10.57 -3.64
N GLU A 268 20.17 -9.30 -3.98
CA GLU A 268 19.33 -8.22 -3.48
C GLU A 268 17.87 -8.54 -3.80
N LYS A 269 17.04 -8.74 -2.78
CA LYS A 269 15.61 -8.97 -2.98
C LYS A 269 14.96 -7.70 -3.49
N LEU A 270 14.63 -7.65 -4.78
CA LEU A 270 13.90 -6.52 -5.35
C LEU A 270 12.42 -6.60 -4.97
N ALA A 271 11.93 -5.56 -4.32
CA ALA A 271 10.53 -5.40 -3.98
C ALA A 271 9.63 -5.54 -5.22
N THR A 272 8.61 -6.41 -5.14
CA THR A 272 7.47 -6.48 -6.06
C THR A 272 6.92 -5.10 -6.43
N PRO A 273 6.79 -4.78 -7.74
CA PRO A 273 6.14 -3.55 -8.19
C PRO A 273 4.60 -3.64 -8.22
N LEU A 274 4.03 -4.83 -8.04
CA LEU A 274 2.59 -5.08 -7.86
C LEU A 274 2.19 -5.17 -6.39
N ILE A 275 1.16 -4.42 -6.02
CA ILE A 275 0.58 -4.37 -4.68
C ILE A 275 -0.86 -4.85 -4.82
N ALA A 276 -1.16 -6.07 -4.40
CA ALA A 276 -2.53 -6.57 -4.36
C ALA A 276 -3.12 -6.36 -2.96
N SER A 277 -4.30 -5.76 -2.90
CA SER A 277 -5.06 -5.45 -1.69
C SER A 277 -6.54 -5.78 -1.88
N VAL A 278 -7.31 -5.75 -0.80
CA VAL A 278 -8.75 -6.05 -0.81
C VAL A 278 -9.51 -4.78 -0.41
N LYS A 279 -10.53 -4.39 -1.19
CA LYS A 279 -11.33 -3.19 -0.92
C LYS A 279 -12.83 -3.52 -0.87
N PRO A 280 -13.54 -3.05 0.16
CA PRO A 280 -15.00 -3.14 0.18
C PRO A 280 -15.59 -2.15 -0.84
N ILE A 281 -16.41 -2.64 -1.75
CA ILE A 281 -17.16 -1.85 -2.75
C ILE A 281 -18.54 -2.48 -2.88
N GLY A 282 -19.58 -1.71 -2.56
CA GLY A 282 -20.94 -2.23 -2.38
C GLY A 282 -20.97 -3.28 -1.27
N GLU A 283 -21.58 -4.43 -1.57
CA GLU A 283 -21.69 -5.56 -0.64
C GLU A 283 -20.53 -6.57 -0.79
N ASN A 284 -19.61 -6.33 -1.73
CA ASN A 284 -18.54 -7.27 -2.07
C ASN A 284 -17.14 -6.74 -1.69
N TYR A 285 -16.18 -7.67 -1.71
CA TYR A 285 -14.75 -7.39 -1.55
C TYR A 285 -14.02 -7.60 -2.87
N TYR A 286 -13.51 -6.51 -3.45
CA TYR A 286 -12.78 -6.54 -4.71
C TYR A 286 -11.28 -6.66 -4.49
N ILE A 287 -10.62 -7.43 -5.35
CA ILE A 287 -9.17 -7.40 -5.48
C ILE A 287 -8.79 -6.11 -6.20
N VAL A 288 -7.94 -5.29 -5.57
CA VAL A 288 -7.34 -4.11 -6.20
C VAL A 288 -5.84 -4.35 -6.34
N VAL A 289 -5.34 -4.24 -7.56
CA VAL A 289 -3.92 -4.36 -7.88
C VAL A 289 -3.37 -3.01 -8.28
N THR A 290 -2.38 -2.50 -7.54
CA THR A 290 -1.65 -1.29 -7.89
C THR A 290 -0.27 -1.64 -8.43
N GLU A 291 0.05 -1.17 -9.63
CA GLU A 291 1.36 -1.31 -10.26
C GLU A 291 2.16 -0.02 -10.07
N VAL A 292 3.38 -0.15 -9.56
CA VAL A 292 4.41 0.88 -9.56
C VAL A 292 5.57 0.47 -10.46
N GLN A 293 6.33 1.43 -10.96
CA GLN A 293 7.46 1.17 -11.85
C GLN A 293 8.58 0.42 -11.15
N ASN A 294 9.11 -0.59 -11.83
CA ASN A 294 10.32 -1.28 -11.42
C ASN A 294 11.54 -0.38 -11.68
N THR A 295 12.25 -0.01 -10.61
CA THR A 295 13.38 0.93 -10.66
C THR A 295 14.65 0.36 -11.29
N LYS A 296 14.80 -0.97 -11.33
CA LYS A 296 16.01 -1.64 -11.85
C LYS A 296 15.82 -2.18 -13.25
N PHE A 297 14.63 -2.69 -13.58
CA PHE A 297 14.34 -3.32 -14.88
C PHE A 297 12.94 -2.94 -15.39
N PRO A 298 12.75 -1.71 -15.92
CA PRO A 298 11.42 -1.21 -16.30
C PRO A 298 10.76 -1.98 -17.46
N ASN A 299 11.55 -2.64 -18.31
CA ASN A 299 11.09 -3.37 -19.51
C ASN A 299 11.42 -4.87 -19.45
N ASP A 300 11.42 -5.49 -18.27
CA ASP A 300 11.72 -6.92 -18.15
C ASP A 300 10.56 -7.79 -18.69
N PRO A 301 10.76 -8.56 -19.78
CA PRO A 301 9.68 -9.35 -20.39
C PRO A 301 9.18 -10.48 -19.49
N VAL A 302 10.03 -11.02 -18.59
CA VAL A 302 9.61 -12.05 -17.62
C VAL A 302 8.69 -11.42 -16.58
N TYR A 303 8.99 -10.20 -16.13
CA TYR A 303 8.12 -9.46 -15.23
C TYR A 303 6.79 -9.13 -15.89
N GLU A 304 6.79 -8.61 -17.13
CA GLU A 304 5.56 -8.25 -17.83
C GLU A 304 4.65 -9.47 -18.06
N ASN A 305 5.20 -10.61 -18.45
CA ASN A 305 4.44 -11.85 -18.58
C ASN A 305 3.92 -12.38 -17.24
N ALA A 306 4.72 -12.29 -16.18
CA ALA A 306 4.31 -12.68 -14.83
C ALA A 306 3.21 -11.77 -14.28
N LYS A 307 3.27 -10.46 -14.58
CA LYS A 307 2.23 -9.50 -14.24
C LYS A 307 0.96 -9.80 -15.01
N LYS A 308 1.04 -10.01 -16.33
CA LYS A 308 -0.11 -10.33 -17.16
C LYS A 308 -0.86 -11.55 -16.62
N MET A 309 -0.15 -12.65 -16.36
CA MET A 309 -0.73 -13.84 -15.72
C MET A 309 -1.34 -13.53 -14.35
N PHE A 310 -0.68 -12.71 -13.53
CA PHE A 310 -1.23 -12.33 -12.23
C PHE A 310 -2.55 -11.57 -12.35
N LEU A 311 -2.61 -10.57 -13.24
CA LEU A 311 -3.80 -9.75 -13.47
C LEU A 311 -4.95 -10.61 -14.04
N GLU A 312 -4.67 -11.44 -15.04
CA GLU A 312 -5.64 -12.37 -15.63
C GLU A 312 -6.23 -13.33 -14.58
N GLU A 313 -5.39 -13.94 -13.73
CA GLU A 313 -5.84 -14.89 -12.70
C GLU A 313 -6.60 -14.25 -11.53
N VAL A 314 -6.50 -12.93 -11.33
CA VAL A 314 -7.34 -12.21 -10.34
C VAL A 314 -8.49 -11.46 -10.98
N GLY A 315 -8.79 -11.71 -12.27
CA GLY A 315 -9.89 -11.07 -13.00
C GLY A 315 -9.66 -9.61 -13.36
N ALA A 316 -8.44 -9.09 -13.19
CA ALA A 316 -8.09 -7.73 -13.56
C ALA A 316 -7.74 -7.68 -15.06
N THR A 317 -8.56 -7.00 -15.87
CA THR A 317 -8.34 -6.90 -17.31
C THR A 317 -7.14 -6.03 -17.64
N TYR A 318 -6.19 -6.57 -18.41
CA TYR A 318 -4.99 -5.89 -18.91
C TYR A 318 -5.25 -5.07 -20.18
#